data_AF-A0A940CKE0-F1
#
_entry.id   AF-A0A940CKE0-F1
#
_cell.length_a   1.000
_cell.length_b   1.000
_cell.length_c   1.000
_cell.angle_alpha   90.00
_cell.angle_beta   90.00
_cell.angle_gamma   90.00
#
_symmetry.space_group_name_H-M   'P 1'
#
loop_
_entity.id
_entity.type
_entity.pdbx_description
1 polymer ?
#
loop_
_entity_poly.entity_id
_entity_poly.type
_entity_poly.pdbx_seq_one_letter_code
_entity_poly.pdbx_strand_id
1 'polypeptide(L)'
;EGIPNTIIADNTGGILMQRGKVDICIVGTDRTIATGDVANKIGTYLKALAAKDNNIPFYVALPSSTIDWETTNFKNIPIEERNSEELSHIEGLDENNNVKKVLIYPKKSKAMNLAFDVTPAKYVTGLITEKGICEASSEGLKKLFK
;
A
#
# COMPACT_ATOMS: atom_id res chain seq x y z
N GLU A 1 8.33 12.80 -17.26
CA GLU A 1 8.57 11.44 -17.80
C GLU A 1 7.62 11.03 -18.93
N GLY A 2 6.48 11.72 -19.16
CA GLY A 2 5.63 11.43 -20.33
C GLY A 2 4.89 10.09 -20.27
N ILE A 3 4.83 9.48 -19.09
CA ILE A 3 4.17 8.19 -18.86
C ILE A 3 2.66 8.42 -18.79
N PRO A 4 1.85 7.77 -19.66
CA PRO A 4 0.39 7.84 -19.58
C PRO A 4 -0.09 7.35 -18.20
N ASN A 5 -0.93 8.16 -17.55
CA ASN A 5 -1.48 7.83 -16.24
C ASN A 5 -2.90 8.35 -16.09
N THR A 6 -3.67 7.68 -15.23
CA THR A 6 -5.05 8.03 -14.89
C THR A 6 -5.18 8.00 -13.37
N ILE A 7 -5.60 9.12 -12.79
CA ILE A 7 -5.92 9.20 -11.36
C ILE A 7 -7.34 8.68 -11.14
N ILE A 8 -7.50 7.81 -10.15
CA ILE A 8 -8.79 7.20 -9.79
C ILE A 8 -9.04 7.37 -8.30
N ALA A 9 -10.30 7.33 -7.88
CA ALA A 9 -10.62 7.12 -6.47
C ALA A 9 -10.19 5.71 -6.05
N ASP A 10 -9.74 5.54 -4.81
CA ASP A 10 -9.18 4.29 -4.29
C ASP A 10 -10.04 3.05 -4.56
N ASN A 11 -11.34 3.17 -4.33
CA ASN A 11 -12.29 2.06 -4.43
C ASN A 11 -12.60 1.67 -5.88
N THR A 12 -12.15 2.48 -6.85
CA THR A 12 -12.30 2.18 -8.28
C THR A 12 -11.40 1.01 -8.70
N GLY A 13 -10.33 0.71 -7.95
CA GLY A 13 -9.39 -0.37 -8.30
C GLY A 13 -10.08 -1.72 -8.49
N GLY A 14 -10.97 -2.10 -7.58
CA GLY A 14 -11.67 -3.40 -7.63
C GLY A 14 -12.51 -3.58 -8.90
N ILE A 15 -13.30 -2.58 -9.29
CA ILE A 15 -14.14 -2.67 -10.49
C ILE A 15 -13.32 -2.68 -11.78
N LEU A 16 -12.14 -2.02 -11.79
CA LEU A 16 -11.22 -2.09 -12.94
C LEU A 16 -10.63 -3.49 -13.08
N MET A 17 -10.24 -4.12 -11.97
CA MET A 17 -9.76 -5.52 -11.95
C MET A 17 -10.85 -6.48 -12.46
N GLN A 18 -12.08 -6.37 -11.96
CA GLN A 18 -13.22 -7.19 -12.40
C GLN A 18 -13.54 -7.02 -13.90
N ARG A 19 -13.25 -5.85 -14.46
CA ARG A 19 -13.47 -5.55 -15.89
C ARG A 19 -12.28 -5.93 -16.78
N GLY A 20 -11.25 -6.58 -16.22
CA GLY A 20 -10.04 -6.95 -16.96
C GLY A 20 -9.29 -5.72 -17.48
N LYS A 21 -9.33 -4.60 -16.75
CA LYS A 21 -8.62 -3.35 -17.08
C LYS A 21 -7.28 -3.22 -16.35
N VAL A 22 -6.87 -4.24 -15.62
CA VAL A 22 -5.63 -4.28 -14.84
C VAL A 22 -4.95 -5.62 -15.08
N ASP A 23 -3.73 -5.58 -15.61
CA ASP A 23 -2.92 -6.78 -15.87
C ASP A 23 -2.01 -7.14 -14.69
N ILE A 24 -1.59 -6.13 -13.91
CA ILE A 24 -0.64 -6.26 -12.81
C ILE A 24 -0.89 -5.16 -11.77
N CYS A 25 -0.73 -5.51 -10.49
CA CYS A 25 -0.63 -4.54 -9.41
C CYS A 25 0.83 -4.47 -8.94
N ILE A 26 1.39 -3.27 -8.85
CA ILE A 26 2.72 -3.03 -8.29
C ILE A 26 2.61 -1.91 -7.26
N VAL A 27 3.15 -2.15 -6.07
CA VAL A 27 3.23 -1.17 -4.98
C VAL A 27 4.66 -1.11 -4.42
N GLY A 28 4.92 -0.06 -3.64
CA GLY A 28 6.12 0.00 -2.79
C GLY A 28 5.94 -0.74 -1.47
N THR A 29 6.87 -0.51 -0.55
CA THR A 29 6.79 -0.95 0.84
C THR A 29 7.31 0.15 1.76
N ASP A 30 6.80 0.20 2.98
CA ASP A 30 7.44 0.91 4.09
C ASP A 30 8.32 -0.06 4.90
N ARG A 31 7.82 -1.28 5.14
CA ARG A 31 8.57 -2.35 5.79
C ARG A 31 8.13 -3.72 5.28
N THR A 32 9.07 -4.53 4.83
CA THR A 32 8.82 -5.95 4.52
C THR A 32 9.54 -6.80 5.54
N ILE A 33 8.85 -7.72 6.21
CA ILE A 33 9.47 -8.54 7.25
C ILE A 33 10.06 -9.84 6.67
N ALA A 34 10.87 -10.54 7.46
CA ALA A 34 11.58 -11.75 7.03
C ALA A 34 10.69 -12.87 6.48
N THR A 35 9.40 -12.91 6.84
CA THR A 35 8.41 -13.87 6.33
C THR A 35 7.80 -13.49 4.99
N GLY A 36 8.13 -12.30 4.46
CA GLY A 36 7.60 -11.77 3.20
C GLY A 36 6.31 -10.98 3.36
N ASP A 37 5.79 -10.80 4.59
CA ASP A 37 4.64 -9.92 4.83
C ASP A 37 5.06 -8.46 4.67
N VAL A 38 4.18 -7.65 4.09
CA VAL A 38 4.50 -6.29 3.64
C VAL A 38 3.61 -5.29 4.37
N ALA A 39 4.21 -4.39 5.12
CA ALA A 39 3.56 -3.19 5.63
C ALA A 39 3.76 -2.03 4.64
N ASN A 40 2.67 -1.45 4.19
CA ASN A 40 2.64 -0.36 3.23
C ASN A 40 1.41 0.53 3.48
N LYS A 41 1.30 1.65 2.74
CA LYS A 41 0.19 2.62 2.84
C LYS A 41 -1.17 1.93 2.96
N ILE A 42 -2.01 2.42 3.88
CA ILE A 42 -3.37 1.92 4.12
C ILE A 42 -4.15 1.79 2.81
N GLY A 43 -4.82 0.65 2.62
CA GLY A 43 -5.48 0.26 1.39
C GLY A 43 -4.69 -0.76 0.56
N THR A 44 -3.38 -0.94 0.78
CA THR A 44 -2.57 -1.93 0.04
C THR A 44 -3.13 -3.33 0.18
N TYR A 45 -3.49 -3.74 1.40
CA TYR A 45 -4.09 -5.05 1.66
C TYR A 45 -5.39 -5.27 0.89
N LEU A 46 -6.25 -4.25 0.80
CA LEU A 46 -7.50 -4.34 0.04
C LEU A 46 -7.25 -4.51 -1.47
N LYS A 47 -6.21 -3.85 -2.01
CA LYS A 47 -5.84 -4.03 -3.43
C LYS A 47 -5.27 -5.43 -3.67
N ALA A 48 -4.48 -5.97 -2.73
CA ALA A 48 -3.96 -7.33 -2.81
C ALA A 48 -5.08 -8.39 -2.76
N LEU A 49 -6.11 -8.20 -1.92
CA LEU A 49 -7.30 -9.04 -1.89
C LEU A 49 -8.07 -9.01 -3.22
N ALA A 50 -8.32 -7.81 -3.75
CA ALA A 50 -9.02 -7.65 -5.02
C ALA A 50 -8.22 -8.25 -6.18
N ALA A 51 -6.89 -8.06 -6.19
CA ALA A 51 -6.02 -8.66 -7.19
C ALA A 51 -6.07 -10.19 -7.13
N LYS A 52 -5.99 -10.77 -5.92
CA LYS A 52 -6.09 -12.22 -5.72
C LYS A 52 -7.41 -12.79 -6.21
N ASP A 53 -8.53 -12.15 -5.89
CA ASP A 53 -9.88 -12.56 -6.31
C ASP A 53 -10.05 -12.54 -7.84
N ASN A 54 -9.38 -11.60 -8.52
CA ASN A 54 -9.43 -11.43 -9.97
C ASN A 54 -8.27 -12.12 -10.71
N ASN A 55 -7.48 -12.96 -10.03
CA ASN A 55 -6.29 -13.65 -10.58
C ASN A 55 -5.25 -12.70 -11.21
N ILE A 56 -5.09 -11.52 -10.64
CA ILE A 56 -4.11 -10.52 -11.08
C ILE A 56 -2.85 -10.65 -10.20
N PRO A 57 -1.64 -10.69 -10.80
CA PRO A 57 -0.40 -10.73 -10.04
C PRO A 57 -0.19 -9.42 -9.27
N PHE A 58 0.23 -9.55 -8.00
CA PHE A 58 0.47 -8.45 -7.08
C PHE A 58 1.93 -8.45 -6.63
N TYR A 59 2.72 -7.51 -7.14
CA TYR A 59 4.14 -7.38 -6.82
C TYR A 59 4.40 -6.23 -5.86
N VAL A 60 5.44 -6.41 -5.04
CA VAL A 60 5.94 -5.37 -4.15
C VAL A 60 7.38 -5.07 -4.53
N ALA A 61 7.65 -3.82 -4.89
CA ALA A 61 8.99 -3.33 -5.18
C ALA A 61 9.59 -2.69 -3.93
N LEU A 62 10.79 -3.12 -3.55
CA LEU A 62 11.42 -2.75 -2.30
C LEU A 62 12.95 -2.78 -2.38
N PRO A 63 13.66 -1.80 -1.79
CA PRO A 63 15.10 -1.91 -1.58
C PRO A 63 15.39 -2.77 -0.35
N SER A 64 16.54 -3.44 -0.33
CA SER A 64 16.95 -4.28 0.79
C SER A 64 16.95 -3.61 2.16
N SER A 65 17.13 -2.28 2.21
CA SER A 65 17.10 -1.48 3.44
C SER A 65 15.73 -1.45 4.12
N THR A 66 14.65 -1.81 3.42
CA THR A 66 13.29 -1.88 3.98
C THR A 66 12.95 -3.27 4.55
N ILE A 67 13.88 -4.23 4.44
CA ILE A 67 13.68 -5.59 4.95
C ILE A 67 14.02 -5.63 6.44
N ASP A 68 13.01 -5.90 7.25
CA ASP A 68 13.14 -6.18 8.69
C ASP A 68 13.38 -7.68 8.89
N TRP A 69 14.64 -8.04 9.12
CA TRP A 69 15.09 -9.42 9.29
C TRP A 69 14.76 -10.02 10.67
N GLU A 70 14.40 -9.18 11.65
CA GLU A 70 14.21 -9.57 13.04
C GLU A 70 12.74 -9.92 13.32
N THR A 71 11.81 -9.17 12.72
CA THR A 71 10.38 -9.41 12.88
C THR A 71 9.93 -10.64 12.08
N THR A 72 9.27 -11.58 12.75
CA THR A 72 8.77 -12.83 12.15
C THR A 72 7.25 -12.98 12.20
N ASN A 73 6.56 -12.10 12.92
CA ASN A 73 5.10 -12.09 13.00
C ASN A 73 4.60 -10.71 12.62
N PHE A 74 3.84 -10.62 11.53
CA PHE A 74 3.32 -9.36 11.01
C PHE A 74 2.42 -8.61 12.00
N LYS A 75 1.80 -9.30 12.97
CA LYS A 75 1.00 -8.67 14.03
C LYS A 75 1.82 -7.78 14.96
N ASN A 76 3.14 -7.95 14.96
CA ASN A 76 4.05 -7.15 15.78
C ASN A 76 4.49 -5.87 15.06
N ILE A 77 4.11 -5.66 13.80
CA ILE A 77 4.41 -4.42 13.08
C ILE A 77 3.55 -3.30 13.70
N PRO A 78 4.15 -2.26 14.28
CA PRO A 78 3.39 -1.13 14.80
C PRO A 78 2.76 -0.35 13.63
N ILE A 79 1.47 -0.05 13.74
CA ILE A 79 0.76 0.77 12.76
C ILE A 79 0.66 2.20 13.30
N GLU A 80 1.22 3.14 12.55
CA GLU A 80 1.16 4.57 12.87
C GLU A 80 -0.29 5.06 12.78
N GLU A 81 -0.78 5.66 13.87
CA GLU A 81 -2.00 6.47 13.86
C GLU A 81 -1.60 7.94 13.73
N ARG A 82 -2.07 8.58 12.66
CA ARG A 82 -1.75 9.96 12.31
C ARG A 82 -2.85 10.92 12.75
N ASN A 83 -2.60 12.22 12.61
CA ASN A 83 -3.60 13.22 12.94
C ASN A 83 -4.86 13.05 12.08
N SER A 84 -6.02 12.97 12.74
CA SER A 84 -7.34 12.88 12.11
C SER A 84 -7.70 14.07 11.20
N GLU A 85 -6.98 15.19 11.32
CA GLU A 85 -7.12 16.33 10.42
C GLU A 85 -6.77 16.00 8.96
N GLU A 86 -5.87 15.05 8.70
CA GLU A 86 -5.51 14.63 7.33
C GLU A 86 -6.71 14.02 6.57
N LEU A 87 -7.70 13.50 7.30
CA LEU A 87 -8.94 12.96 6.73
C LEU A 87 -10.06 13.99 6.71
N SER A 88 -10.18 14.75 7.80
CA SER A 88 -11.33 15.64 8.02
C SER A 88 -11.18 17.01 7.38
N HIS A 89 -9.97 17.41 7.01
CA HIS A 89 -9.69 18.71 6.39
C HIS A 89 -9.06 18.55 5.02
N ILE A 90 -9.46 19.41 4.09
CA ILE A 90 -8.85 19.54 2.78
C ILE A 90 -8.31 20.96 2.59
N GLU A 91 -7.13 21.07 2.01
CA GLU A 91 -6.54 22.35 1.59
C GLU A 91 -6.69 22.53 0.08
N GLY A 92 -7.15 23.70 -0.34
CA GLY A 92 -7.37 24.01 -1.75
C GLY A 92 -7.51 25.51 -2.00
N LEU A 93 -7.62 25.89 -3.27
CA LEU A 93 -7.88 27.27 -3.66
C LEU A 93 -9.37 27.59 -3.58
N ASP A 94 -9.70 28.73 -3.01
CA ASP A 94 -11.06 29.30 -3.04
C ASP A 94 -11.34 30.08 -4.32
N GLU A 95 -12.55 30.64 -4.45
CA GLU A 95 -12.96 31.44 -5.61
C GLU A 95 -12.08 32.69 -5.88
N ASN A 96 -11.26 33.09 -4.90
CA ASN A 96 -10.37 34.24 -4.99
C ASN A 96 -8.89 33.82 -5.13
N ASN A 97 -8.61 32.55 -5.45
CA ASN A 97 -7.27 31.96 -5.52
C ASN A 97 -6.47 32.00 -4.21
N ASN A 98 -7.13 32.03 -3.05
CA ASN A 98 -6.46 31.89 -1.75
C ASN A 98 -6.48 30.44 -1.28
N VAL A 99 -5.39 29.99 -0.66
CA VAL A 99 -5.34 28.67 -0.02
C VAL A 99 -6.21 28.71 1.25
N LYS A 100 -7.22 27.83 1.32
CA LYS A 100 -8.08 27.64 2.49
C LYS A 100 -8.07 26.17 2.92
N LYS A 101 -8.09 25.96 4.23
CA LYS A 101 -8.30 24.66 4.88
C LYS A 101 -9.77 24.53 5.32
N VAL A 102 -10.46 23.51 4.84
CA VAL A 102 -11.92 23.33 5.05
C VAL A 102 -12.20 22.02 5.76
N LEU A 103 -12.96 22.07 6.86
CA LEU A 103 -13.51 20.89 7.53
C LEU A 103 -14.65 20.30 6.70
N ILE A 104 -14.50 19.06 6.23
CA ILE A 104 -15.49 18.37 5.38
C ILE A 104 -16.31 17.33 6.14
N TYR A 105 -15.97 17.05 7.41
CA TYR A 105 -16.68 16.08 8.25
C TYR A 105 -17.67 16.78 9.21
N PRO A 106 -18.72 16.07 9.70
CA PRO A 106 -19.58 16.59 10.74
C PRO A 106 -18.79 16.89 12.03
N LYS A 107 -19.04 18.06 12.65
CA LYS A 107 -18.28 18.56 13.83
C LYS A 107 -18.21 17.61 15.03
N LYS A 108 -19.16 16.68 15.17
CA LYS A 108 -19.22 15.72 16.29
C LYS A 108 -18.66 14.34 15.95
N SER A 109 -18.28 14.10 14.70
CA SER A 109 -17.73 12.83 14.26
C SER A 109 -16.27 12.71 14.69
N LYS A 110 -15.89 11.52 15.15
CA LYS A 110 -14.49 11.15 15.36
C LYS A 110 -13.95 10.50 14.08
N ALA A 111 -12.67 10.70 13.80
CA ALA A 111 -11.98 10.06 12.69
C ALA A 111 -10.75 9.32 13.24
N MET A 112 -10.47 8.15 12.68
CA MET A 112 -9.32 7.31 12.98
C MET A 112 -8.49 7.23 11.72
N ASN A 113 -7.20 7.56 11.82
CA ASN A 113 -6.32 7.68 10.66
C ASN A 113 -5.11 6.77 10.80
N LEU A 114 -5.30 5.49 10.48
CA LEU A 114 -4.19 4.53 10.40
C LEU A 114 -3.46 4.71 9.07
N ALA A 115 -2.15 4.95 9.13
CA ALA A 115 -1.36 5.32 7.96
C ALA A 115 -0.95 4.13 7.09
N PHE A 116 -1.03 2.91 7.61
CA PHE A 116 -0.52 1.69 6.98
C PHE A 116 -1.45 0.50 7.26
N ASP A 117 -1.36 -0.51 6.40
CA ASP A 117 -1.85 -1.85 6.67
C ASP A 117 -0.76 -2.88 6.39
N VAL A 118 -1.02 -4.14 6.77
CA VAL A 118 -0.15 -5.28 6.47
C VAL A 118 -0.84 -6.16 5.44
N THR A 119 -0.14 -6.42 4.34
CA THR A 119 -0.49 -7.41 3.32
C THR A 119 0.25 -8.72 3.61
N PRO A 120 -0.48 -9.81 3.96
CA PRO A 120 0.15 -11.10 4.16
C PRO A 120 0.85 -11.63 2.90
N ALA A 121 1.98 -12.30 3.09
CA ALA A 121 2.84 -12.79 2.01
C ALA A 121 2.09 -13.64 0.96
N LYS A 122 1.07 -14.41 1.38
CA LYS A 122 0.22 -15.24 0.51
C LYS A 122 -0.56 -14.46 -0.58
N TYR A 123 -0.69 -13.15 -0.43
CA TYR A 123 -1.32 -12.28 -1.45
C TYR A 123 -0.29 -11.59 -2.34
N VAL A 124 1.00 -11.73 -2.06
CA VAL A 124 2.09 -11.14 -2.83
C VAL A 124 2.64 -12.19 -3.79
N THR A 125 2.55 -11.91 -5.09
CA THR A 125 3.09 -12.77 -6.16
C THR A 125 4.61 -12.82 -6.12
N GLY A 126 5.27 -11.70 -5.84
CA GLY A 126 6.72 -11.65 -5.72
C GLY A 126 7.23 -10.32 -5.19
N LEU A 127 8.45 -10.38 -4.65
CA LEU A 127 9.21 -9.26 -4.12
C LEU A 127 10.27 -8.87 -5.14
N ILE A 128 10.27 -7.61 -5.58
CA ILE A 128 11.19 -7.06 -6.57
C ILE A 128 12.22 -6.18 -5.85
N THR A 129 13.48 -6.60 -5.88
CA THR A 129 14.59 -5.90 -5.20
C THR A 129 15.69 -5.56 -6.18
N GLU A 130 16.69 -4.79 -5.73
CA GLU A 130 17.89 -4.52 -6.52
C GLU A 130 18.72 -5.77 -6.83
N LYS A 131 18.50 -6.89 -6.12
CA LYS A 131 19.15 -8.18 -6.37
C LYS A 131 18.34 -9.13 -7.26
N GLY A 132 17.17 -8.71 -7.72
CA GLY A 132 16.26 -9.49 -8.54
C GLY A 132 14.92 -9.76 -7.84
N ILE A 133 14.20 -10.75 -8.36
CA ILE A 133 12.82 -11.08 -7.93
C ILE A 133 12.83 -12.41 -7.18
N CYS A 134 12.13 -12.48 -6.05
CA CYS A 134 11.91 -13.71 -5.31
C CYS A 134 10.44 -13.89 -4.91
N GLU A 135 10.10 -15.11 -4.48
CA GLU A 135 8.86 -15.37 -3.76
C GLU A 135 8.81 -14.53 -2.47
N ALA A 136 7.61 -14.08 -2.08
CA ALA A 136 7.37 -13.44 -0.79
C ALA A 136 7.44 -14.50 0.32
N SER A 137 8.66 -14.92 0.66
CA SER A 137 8.92 -15.93 1.67
C SER A 137 10.29 -15.72 2.30
N SER A 138 10.50 -16.32 3.47
CA SER A 138 11.80 -16.33 4.14
C SER A 138 12.88 -16.98 3.29
N GLU A 139 12.56 -18.07 2.61
CA GLU A 139 13.45 -18.78 1.70
C GLU A 139 13.79 -17.92 0.49
N GLY A 140 12.80 -17.26 -0.11
CA GLY A 140 12.97 -16.36 -1.24
C GLY A 140 13.92 -15.20 -0.92
N LEU A 141 13.66 -14.51 0.19
CA LEU A 141 14.49 -13.39 0.64
C LEU A 141 15.91 -13.83 1.01
N LYS A 142 16.07 -14.95 1.72
CA LYS A 142 17.40 -15.48 2.07
C LYS A 142 18.22 -15.82 0.83
N LYS A 143 17.63 -16.42 -0.20
CA LYS A 143 18.35 -16.75 -1.46
C LYS A 143 18.91 -15.53 -2.19
N LEU A 144 18.31 -14.35 -2.04
CA LEU A 144 18.81 -13.11 -2.65
C LEU A 144 19.89 -12.43 -1.81
N PHE A 145 19.76 -12.48 -0.47
CA PHE A 145 20.57 -11.64 0.43
C PHE A 145 21.56 -12.39 1.32
N LYS A 146 21.55 -13.72 1.32
CA LYS A 146 22.49 -14.58 2.06
C LYS A 146 23.07 -15.64 1.14
#